data_AF-A0A6A6SZS9-F1
#
_entry.id   AF-A0A6A6SZS9-F1
#
_cell.length_a   1.000
_cell.length_b   1.000
_cell.length_c   1.000
_cell.angle_alpha   90.00
_cell.angle_beta   90.00
_cell.angle_gamma   90.00
#
_symmetry.space_group_name_H-M   'P 1'
#
loop_
_entity.id
_entity.type
_entity.pdbx_description
1 polymer ?
#
loop_
_entity_poly.entity_id
_entity_poly.type
_entity_poly.pdbx_seq_one_letter_code
_entity_poly.pdbx_strand_id
1 'polypeptide(L)'
;PPPPFNILKALIRHQNLFFQFAFRLDAATLTDLYAIDKEFHFRYNQYCLGLTYRHANYWAPVATHIFTPSFFPQLCITDPMRRPLDGRPHLARDVPSLRWAQLVIFRSNIVREILTLLAIEGHRVPKEAEAVLLKLWMLMELRSERTRLVYLEDRAIWSDEDLLVANLLLVKLDMRFADPVNGKGICELSCMLFTQKSLTSLLRVLRGWLLTRRGQDYDELRAMLKRTYFDDDLELDNAPWMDDEEDPRNEVREEEWGNLHSEGWSWDGEFMADALELLVEECVSRQLHVHRYLLDFVLYGAVDEGTGENYPRVRWRG
;
A
#
# COMPACT_ATOMS: atom_id res chain seq x y z
N PRO A 1 -46.78 -18.82 21.24
CA PRO A 1 -45.61 -19.74 21.28
C PRO A 1 -44.34 -18.91 21.45
N PRO A 2 -43.37 -19.32 22.28
CA PRO A 2 -42.08 -18.63 22.35
C PRO A 2 -41.38 -18.71 20.98
N PRO A 3 -40.62 -17.68 20.59
CA PRO A 3 -39.87 -17.71 19.34
C PRO A 3 -38.85 -18.85 19.37
N PRO A 4 -38.59 -19.52 18.23
CA PRO A 4 -37.59 -20.57 18.16
C PRO A 4 -36.21 -20.02 18.50
N PHE A 5 -35.38 -20.84 19.16
CA PHE A 5 -34.02 -20.46 19.51
C PHE A 5 -33.22 -20.12 18.24
N ASN A 6 -32.60 -18.94 18.23
CA ASN A 6 -31.75 -18.48 17.15
C ASN A 6 -30.33 -18.25 17.70
N ILE A 7 -29.38 -19.07 17.23
CA ILE A 7 -28.00 -19.06 17.69
C ILE A 7 -27.29 -17.73 17.41
N LEU A 8 -27.54 -17.12 16.25
CA LEU A 8 -26.95 -15.82 15.88
C LEU A 8 -27.41 -14.74 16.85
N LYS A 9 -28.71 -14.71 17.16
CA LYS A 9 -29.28 -13.78 18.13
C LYS A 9 -28.73 -14.01 19.54
N ALA A 10 -28.53 -15.26 19.95
CA ALA A 10 -27.90 -15.58 21.23
C ALA A 10 -26.44 -15.08 21.30
N LEU A 11 -25.65 -15.27 20.23
CA LEU A 11 -24.27 -14.80 20.13
C LEU A 11 -24.18 -13.27 20.18
N ILE A 12 -25.02 -12.58 19.38
CA ILE A 12 -25.06 -11.11 19.35
C ILE A 12 -25.44 -10.56 20.73
N ARG A 13 -26.38 -11.19 21.43
CA ARG A 13 -26.85 -10.75 22.76
C ARG A 13 -25.83 -10.96 23.86
N HIS A 14 -24.96 -11.94 23.74
CA HIS A 14 -23.96 -12.23 24.76
C HIS A 14 -22.78 -11.26 24.66
N GLN A 15 -22.60 -10.42 25.69
CA GLN A 15 -21.64 -9.31 25.67
C GLN A 15 -20.21 -9.73 25.33
N ASN A 16 -19.70 -10.83 25.90
CA ASN A 16 -18.32 -11.28 25.66
C ASN A 16 -18.15 -12.01 24.31
N LEU A 17 -19.18 -12.70 23.83
CA LEU A 17 -19.09 -13.51 22.61
C LEU A 17 -19.27 -12.63 21.38
N PHE A 18 -20.10 -11.58 21.47
CA PHE A 18 -20.31 -10.63 20.40
C PHE A 18 -19.00 -10.02 19.88
N PHE A 19 -18.10 -9.56 20.76
CA PHE A 19 -16.81 -9.02 20.32
C PHE A 19 -15.98 -10.08 19.59
N GLN A 20 -15.82 -11.26 20.19
CA GLN A 20 -15.03 -12.36 19.62
C GLN A 20 -15.57 -12.83 18.27
N PHE A 21 -16.89 -12.79 18.11
CA PHE A 21 -17.57 -13.07 16.85
C PHE A 21 -17.28 -11.95 15.84
N ALA A 22 -17.58 -10.70 16.18
CA ALA A 22 -17.55 -9.58 15.24
C ALA A 22 -16.17 -9.31 14.64
N PHE A 23 -15.09 -9.29 15.44
CA PHE A 23 -13.77 -8.95 14.90
C PHE A 23 -13.12 -10.08 14.06
N ARG A 24 -13.66 -11.31 14.13
CA ARG A 24 -13.18 -12.47 13.35
C ARG A 24 -13.91 -12.68 12.03
N LEU A 25 -15.00 -11.95 11.81
CA LEU A 25 -15.66 -11.96 10.51
C LEU A 25 -14.72 -11.36 9.47
N ASP A 26 -14.76 -11.89 8.25
CA ASP A 26 -14.17 -11.21 7.11
C ASP A 26 -14.87 -9.86 6.87
N ALA A 27 -14.20 -8.95 6.18
CA ALA A 27 -14.67 -7.58 6.03
C ALA A 27 -15.98 -7.47 5.22
N ALA A 28 -16.25 -8.41 4.31
CA ALA A 28 -17.48 -8.44 3.52
C ALA A 28 -18.65 -8.91 4.41
N THR A 29 -18.53 -10.07 5.06
CA THR A 29 -19.56 -10.59 5.96
C THR A 29 -19.85 -9.64 7.13
N LEU A 30 -18.83 -8.97 7.67
CA LEU A 30 -19.03 -7.96 8.72
C LEU A 30 -19.92 -6.81 8.22
N THR A 31 -19.68 -6.35 6.99
CA THR A 31 -20.44 -5.27 6.35
C THR A 31 -21.87 -5.70 6.05
N ASP A 32 -22.03 -6.92 5.52
CA ASP A 32 -23.34 -7.50 5.22
C ASP A 32 -24.18 -7.66 6.50
N LEU A 33 -23.60 -8.20 7.57
CA LEU A 33 -24.29 -8.32 8.86
C LEU A 33 -24.64 -6.96 9.46
N TYR A 34 -23.76 -5.97 9.32
CA TYR A 34 -24.03 -4.60 9.73
C TYR A 34 -25.19 -3.96 8.95
N ALA A 35 -25.36 -4.30 7.67
CA ALA A 35 -26.43 -3.78 6.83
C ALA A 35 -27.77 -4.53 7.01
N ILE A 36 -27.73 -5.84 7.21
CA ILE A 36 -28.91 -6.72 7.19
C ILE A 36 -29.54 -6.88 8.58
N ASP A 37 -28.74 -7.08 9.64
CA ASP A 37 -29.27 -7.40 10.97
C ASP A 37 -29.34 -6.16 11.88
N LYS A 38 -30.57 -5.74 12.22
CA LYS A 38 -30.82 -4.56 13.07
C LYS A 38 -30.18 -4.64 14.46
N GLU A 39 -30.09 -5.84 15.03
CA GLU A 39 -29.57 -6.03 16.39
C GLU A 39 -28.04 -5.99 16.38
N PHE A 40 -27.42 -6.63 15.37
CA PHE A 40 -26.00 -6.50 15.08
C PHE A 40 -25.62 -5.04 14.84
N HIS A 41 -26.35 -4.34 13.96
CA HIS A 41 -26.14 -2.93 13.65
C HIS A 41 -26.15 -2.06 14.91
N PHE A 42 -27.18 -2.22 15.74
CA PHE A 42 -27.30 -1.46 16.99
C PHE A 42 -26.12 -1.72 17.94
N ARG A 43 -25.76 -2.99 18.16
CA ARG A 43 -24.63 -3.33 19.04
C ARG A 43 -23.28 -2.91 18.47
N TYR A 44 -23.11 -3.00 17.16
CA TYR A 44 -21.91 -2.51 16.50
C TYR A 44 -21.76 -1.01 16.75
N ASN A 45 -22.82 -0.22 16.54
CA ASN A 45 -22.81 1.22 16.79
C ASN A 45 -22.45 1.59 18.23
N GLN A 46 -22.93 0.82 19.21
CA GLN A 46 -22.54 1.00 20.61
C GLN A 46 -21.03 0.89 20.86
N TYR A 47 -20.32 0.10 20.07
CA TYR A 47 -18.88 -0.15 20.26
C TYR A 47 -18.06 0.13 19.00
N CYS A 48 -18.56 0.98 18.10
CA CYS A 48 -18.04 1.17 16.74
C CYS A 48 -16.53 1.40 16.70
N LEU A 49 -16.02 2.39 17.44
CA LEU A 49 -14.59 2.70 17.51
C LEU A 49 -13.75 1.48 17.90
N GLY A 50 -14.13 0.82 18.99
CA GLY A 50 -13.38 -0.32 19.52
C GLY A 50 -13.48 -1.56 18.64
N LEU A 51 -14.63 -1.81 18.03
CA LEU A 51 -14.84 -2.93 17.11
C LEU A 51 -14.12 -2.74 15.79
N THR A 52 -14.26 -1.57 15.15
CA THR A 52 -13.58 -1.26 13.88
C THR A 52 -12.07 -1.38 14.06
N TYR A 53 -11.50 -0.80 15.13
CA TYR A 53 -10.06 -0.85 15.37
C TYR A 53 -9.58 -2.28 15.68
N ARG A 54 -10.30 -3.03 16.52
CA ARG A 54 -9.95 -4.43 16.83
C ARG A 54 -10.07 -5.34 15.61
N HIS A 55 -11.06 -5.11 14.75
CA HIS A 55 -11.22 -5.84 13.50
C HIS A 55 -10.04 -5.58 12.55
N ALA A 56 -9.69 -4.31 12.32
CA ALA A 56 -8.53 -3.95 11.52
C ALA A 56 -7.23 -4.54 12.10
N ASN A 57 -7.01 -4.40 13.41
CA ASN A 57 -5.82 -4.91 14.08
C ASN A 57 -5.72 -6.45 14.06
N TYR A 58 -6.85 -7.16 14.10
CA TYR A 58 -6.87 -8.62 14.03
C TYR A 58 -6.40 -9.13 12.65
N TRP A 59 -6.87 -8.50 11.57
CA TRP A 59 -6.56 -8.93 10.20
C TRP A 59 -5.24 -8.34 9.66
N ALA A 60 -4.91 -7.12 10.07
CA ALA A 60 -3.82 -6.32 9.55
C ALA A 60 -3.12 -5.50 10.65
N PRO A 61 -2.44 -6.16 11.62
CA PRO A 61 -1.87 -5.49 12.79
C PRO A 61 -0.84 -4.41 12.42
N VAL A 62 0.11 -4.74 11.54
CA VAL A 62 1.17 -3.80 11.12
C VAL A 62 0.58 -2.59 10.40
N ALA A 63 -0.33 -2.82 9.43
CA ALA A 63 -0.94 -1.76 8.65
C ALA A 63 -1.85 -0.85 9.49
N THR A 64 -2.48 -1.37 10.54
CA THR A 64 -3.34 -0.60 11.47
C THR A 64 -2.55 0.47 12.22
N HIS A 65 -1.27 0.21 12.52
CA HIS A 65 -0.39 1.19 13.17
C HIS A 65 0.11 2.28 12.20
N ILE A 66 0.30 1.94 10.93
CA ILE A 66 0.84 2.86 9.91
C ILE A 66 -0.27 3.75 9.35
N PHE A 67 -1.40 3.17 8.93
CA PHE A 67 -2.51 3.89 8.30
C PHE A 67 -3.51 4.39 9.34
N THR A 68 -3.07 5.33 10.17
CA THR A 68 -3.92 5.88 11.23
C THR A 68 -5.13 6.63 10.64
N PRO A 69 -6.32 6.59 11.29
CA PRO A 69 -7.52 7.27 10.77
C PRO A 69 -7.36 8.78 10.56
N SER A 70 -6.41 9.41 11.27
CA SER A 70 -6.10 10.83 11.15
C SER A 70 -5.60 11.23 9.76
N PHE A 71 -4.93 10.33 9.04
CA PHE A 71 -4.54 10.54 7.64
C PHE A 71 -5.68 10.33 6.64
N PHE A 72 -6.80 9.75 7.09
CA PHE A 72 -7.94 9.40 6.24
C PHE A 72 -9.26 9.96 6.81
N PRO A 73 -9.37 11.28 7.04
CA PRO A 73 -10.59 11.89 7.59
C PRO A 73 -11.83 11.59 6.73
N GLN A 74 -11.67 11.44 5.41
CA GLN A 74 -12.73 11.07 4.47
C GLN A 74 -13.30 9.65 4.69
N LEU A 75 -12.59 8.81 5.45
CA LEU A 75 -13.02 7.46 5.83
C LEU A 75 -13.47 7.39 7.29
N CYS A 76 -13.52 8.51 8.00
CA CYS A 76 -14.10 8.61 9.32
C CYS A 76 -15.58 9.00 9.21
N ILE A 77 -16.36 8.60 10.22
CA ILE A 77 -17.77 8.97 10.37
C ILE A 77 -17.96 9.58 11.75
N THR A 78 -18.97 10.44 11.91
CA THR A 78 -19.40 10.89 13.23
C THR A 78 -19.80 9.66 14.05
N ASP A 79 -19.37 9.59 15.32
CA ASP A 79 -19.71 8.47 16.21
C ASP A 79 -21.23 8.25 16.20
N PRO A 80 -21.72 7.05 15.82
CA PRO A 80 -23.15 6.75 15.78
C PRO A 80 -23.87 6.96 17.12
N MET A 81 -23.15 6.84 18.23
CA MET A 81 -23.65 7.11 19.59
C MET A 81 -23.47 8.57 20.01
N ARG A 82 -22.96 9.43 19.12
CA ARG A 82 -22.70 10.87 19.32
C ARG A 82 -21.93 11.14 20.60
N ARG A 83 -20.96 10.28 20.90
CA ARG A 83 -20.09 10.46 22.07
C ARG A 83 -19.29 11.74 21.88
N PRO A 84 -19.14 12.55 22.94
CA PRO A 84 -18.45 13.82 22.84
C PRO A 84 -16.97 13.62 22.49
N LEU A 85 -16.40 14.59 21.79
CA LEU A 85 -14.97 14.71 21.59
C LEU A 85 -14.30 15.13 22.91
N ASP A 86 -13.12 14.57 23.18
CA ASP A 86 -12.36 14.88 24.38
C ASP A 86 -12.09 16.39 24.47
N GLY A 87 -12.50 17.00 25.58
CA GLY A 87 -12.38 18.45 25.81
C GLY A 87 -13.41 19.32 25.07
N ARG A 88 -14.30 18.76 24.24
CA ARG A 88 -15.35 19.51 23.53
C ARG A 88 -16.71 18.79 23.59
N PRO A 89 -17.48 18.94 24.69
CA PRO A 89 -18.70 18.15 24.91
C PRO A 89 -19.84 18.43 23.92
N HIS A 90 -19.79 19.57 23.23
CA HIS A 90 -20.79 19.98 22.24
C HIS A 90 -20.55 19.40 20.84
N LEU A 91 -19.39 18.78 20.60
CA LEU A 91 -19.04 18.19 19.32
C LEU A 91 -18.97 16.66 19.45
N ALA A 92 -19.64 15.94 18.56
CA ALA A 92 -19.46 14.49 18.48
C ALA A 92 -18.08 14.18 17.90
N ARG A 93 -17.39 13.19 18.47
CA ARG A 93 -16.11 12.73 17.92
C ARG A 93 -16.31 12.00 16.60
N ASP A 94 -15.29 12.03 15.77
CA ASP A 94 -15.20 11.18 14.58
C ASP A 94 -14.50 9.86 14.91
N VAL A 95 -14.96 8.78 14.30
CA VAL A 95 -14.46 7.42 14.48
C VAL A 95 -14.18 6.78 13.12
N PRO A 96 -13.18 5.89 13.01
CA PRO A 96 -12.94 5.18 11.77
C PRO A 96 -14.16 4.36 11.36
N SER A 97 -14.50 4.44 10.08
CA SER A 97 -15.58 3.63 9.50
C SER A 97 -15.12 2.21 9.14
N LEU A 98 -16.08 1.35 8.81
CA LEU A 98 -15.78 0.04 8.20
C LEU A 98 -14.98 0.17 6.89
N ARG A 99 -15.14 1.27 6.14
CA ARG A 99 -14.36 1.53 4.91
C ARG A 99 -12.88 1.76 5.22
N TRP A 100 -12.57 2.43 6.33
CA TRP A 100 -11.18 2.56 6.78
C TRP A 100 -10.60 1.18 7.14
N ALA A 101 -11.33 0.34 7.89
CA ALA A 101 -10.86 -1.01 8.20
C ALA A 101 -10.63 -1.85 6.93
N GLN A 102 -11.55 -1.78 5.97
CA GLN A 102 -11.41 -2.42 4.66
C GLN A 102 -10.17 -1.94 3.91
N LEU A 103 -9.90 -0.63 3.90
CA LEU A 103 -8.71 -0.05 3.28
C LEU A 103 -7.43 -0.64 3.90
N VAL A 104 -7.32 -0.63 5.23
CA VAL A 104 -6.14 -1.11 5.95
C VAL A 104 -5.88 -2.60 5.67
N ILE A 105 -6.92 -3.42 5.73
CA ILE A 105 -6.84 -4.86 5.44
C ILE A 105 -6.44 -5.10 3.99
N PHE A 106 -7.05 -4.37 3.05
CA PHE A 106 -6.72 -4.45 1.63
C PHE A 106 -5.24 -4.16 1.39
N ARG A 107 -4.71 -3.06 1.94
CA ARG A 107 -3.29 -2.70 1.76
C ARG A 107 -2.34 -3.73 2.35
N SER A 108 -2.64 -4.26 3.54
CA SER A 108 -1.85 -5.34 4.14
C SER A 108 -1.82 -6.59 3.26
N ASN A 109 -2.96 -6.97 2.67
CA ASN A 109 -3.01 -8.11 1.76
C ASN A 109 -2.17 -7.88 0.49
N ILE A 110 -2.26 -6.70 -0.13
CA ILE A 110 -1.47 -6.33 -1.31
C ILE A 110 0.03 -6.41 -1.01
N VAL A 111 0.48 -5.83 0.12
CA VAL A 111 1.90 -5.86 0.51
C VAL A 111 2.37 -7.29 0.78
N ARG A 112 1.60 -8.09 1.53
CA ARG A 112 1.94 -9.50 1.77
C ARG A 112 2.04 -10.29 0.49
N GLU A 113 1.19 -10.00 -0.48
CA GLU A 113 1.24 -10.67 -1.77
C GLU A 113 2.47 -10.26 -2.60
N ILE A 114 2.82 -8.97 -2.65
CA ILE A 114 4.06 -8.49 -3.26
C ILE A 114 5.26 -9.24 -2.68
N LEU A 115 5.37 -9.29 -1.35
CA LEU A 115 6.45 -9.99 -0.66
C LEU A 115 6.46 -11.50 -0.92
N THR A 116 5.27 -12.11 -1.03
CA THR A 116 5.13 -13.53 -1.36
C THR A 116 5.62 -13.82 -2.79
N LEU A 117 5.27 -12.99 -3.76
CA LEU A 117 5.73 -13.14 -5.14
C LEU A 117 7.25 -13.02 -5.24
N LEU A 118 7.82 -11.99 -4.59
CA LEU A 118 9.27 -11.83 -4.51
C LEU A 118 9.95 -13.05 -3.89
N ALA A 119 9.41 -13.56 -2.78
CA ALA A 119 9.96 -14.74 -2.10
C ALA A 119 9.89 -16.02 -2.96
N ILE A 120 8.78 -16.23 -3.70
CA ILE A 120 8.63 -17.36 -4.63
C ILE A 120 9.68 -17.31 -5.74
N GLU A 121 10.00 -16.12 -6.22
CA GLU A 121 10.98 -15.90 -7.29
C GLU A 121 12.43 -15.86 -6.79
N GLY A 122 12.65 -16.02 -5.48
CA GLY A 122 13.96 -16.09 -4.85
C GLY A 122 14.49 -14.74 -4.34
N HIS A 123 13.71 -13.68 -4.45
CA HIS A 123 14.00 -12.35 -3.90
C HIS A 123 13.50 -12.28 -2.46
N ARG A 124 14.27 -12.86 -1.54
CA ARG A 124 13.95 -12.82 -0.11
C ARG A 124 14.29 -11.45 0.49
N VAL A 125 13.53 -11.09 1.52
CA VAL A 125 13.59 -9.81 2.22
C VAL A 125 13.37 -10.04 3.72
N PRO A 126 13.85 -9.14 4.60
CA PRO A 126 13.64 -9.25 6.04
C PRO A 126 12.15 -9.16 6.41
N LYS A 127 11.76 -9.63 7.60
CA LYS A 127 10.36 -9.61 8.06
C LYS A 127 9.83 -8.17 8.22
N GLU A 128 10.72 -7.23 8.50
CA GLU A 128 10.48 -5.80 8.63
C GLU A 128 9.98 -5.18 7.32
N ALA A 129 10.24 -5.83 6.18
CA ALA A 129 9.84 -5.36 4.86
C ALA A 129 8.32 -5.14 4.72
N GLU A 130 7.48 -5.88 5.45
CA GLU A 130 6.03 -5.64 5.45
C GLU A 130 5.72 -4.23 5.96
N ALA A 131 6.30 -3.84 7.10
CA ALA A 131 6.10 -2.52 7.66
C ALA A 131 6.67 -1.43 6.74
N VAL A 132 7.86 -1.65 6.18
CA VAL A 132 8.54 -0.67 5.32
C VAL A 132 7.76 -0.42 4.02
N LEU A 133 7.26 -1.46 3.35
CA LEU A 133 6.42 -1.28 2.16
C LEU A 133 5.10 -0.55 2.47
N LEU A 134 4.50 -0.80 3.63
CA LEU A 134 3.30 -0.07 4.06
C LEU A 134 3.60 1.41 4.34
N LYS A 135 4.76 1.73 4.95
CA LYS A 135 5.22 3.11 5.14
C LYS A 135 5.53 3.79 3.81
N LEU A 136 6.15 3.08 2.86
CA LEU A 136 6.36 3.59 1.49
C LEU A 136 5.03 3.91 0.81
N TRP A 137 4.05 3.01 0.92
CA TRP A 137 2.72 3.28 0.37
C TRP A 137 2.11 4.54 1.02
N MET A 138 2.23 4.70 2.35
CA MET A 138 1.76 5.92 3.00
C MET A 138 2.45 7.16 2.44
N LEU A 139 3.77 7.12 2.26
CA LEU A 139 4.57 8.21 1.68
C LEU A 139 4.11 8.57 0.25
N MET A 140 3.86 7.56 -0.59
CA MET A 140 3.36 7.73 -1.97
C MET A 140 2.01 8.46 -2.02
N GLU A 141 1.18 8.33 -0.97
CA GLU A 141 -0.15 8.95 -0.91
C GLU A 141 -0.18 10.34 -0.25
N LEU A 142 0.94 10.80 0.31
CA LEU A 142 1.03 12.15 0.83
C LEU A 142 1.08 13.14 -0.35
N ARG A 143 0.20 14.14 -0.28
CA ARG A 143 -0.11 15.08 -1.36
C ARG A 143 0.80 16.29 -1.45
N SER A 144 1.65 16.52 -0.45
CA SER A 144 2.53 17.68 -0.39
C SER A 144 3.93 17.21 -0.02
N GLU A 145 4.93 17.81 -0.67
CA GLU A 145 6.34 17.53 -0.44
C GLU A 145 6.71 17.81 1.02
N ARG A 146 6.26 18.94 1.57
CA ARG A 146 6.47 19.29 2.97
C ARG A 146 6.00 18.18 3.92
N THR A 147 4.86 17.56 3.61
CA THR A 147 4.31 16.50 4.46
C THR A 147 5.09 15.20 4.29
N ARG A 148 5.57 14.90 3.08
CA ARG A 148 6.46 13.76 2.79
C ARG A 148 7.77 13.88 3.56
N LEU A 149 8.40 15.06 3.53
CA LEU A 149 9.64 15.36 4.27
C LEU A 149 9.44 15.17 5.77
N VAL A 150 8.44 15.82 6.37
CA VAL A 150 8.18 15.68 7.82
C VAL A 150 7.88 14.22 8.21
N TYR A 151 7.19 13.47 7.34
CA TYR A 151 6.92 12.05 7.57
C TYR A 151 8.19 11.21 7.55
N LEU A 152 9.11 11.45 6.60
CA LEU A 152 10.38 10.74 6.47
C LEU A 152 11.39 11.12 7.56
N GLU A 153 11.47 12.40 7.92
CA GLU A 153 12.38 12.93 8.96
C GLU A 153 12.06 12.37 10.37
N ASP A 154 10.81 12.01 10.62
CA ASP A 154 10.38 11.50 11.92
C ASP A 154 10.97 10.11 12.20
N ARG A 155 11.98 10.06 13.07
CA ARG A 155 12.67 8.82 13.47
C ARG A 155 11.80 7.83 14.24
N ALA A 156 10.67 8.27 14.80
CA ALA A 156 9.70 7.35 15.41
C ALA A 156 8.89 6.60 14.35
N ILE A 157 8.75 7.18 13.15
CA ILE A 157 8.08 6.57 11.99
C ILE A 157 9.09 5.81 11.14
N TRP A 158 10.21 6.44 10.79
CA TRP A 158 11.27 5.89 9.94
C TRP A 158 12.56 5.76 10.72
N SER A 159 12.87 4.55 11.17
CA SER A 159 14.18 4.24 11.74
C SER A 159 15.25 4.11 10.65
N ASP A 160 16.52 4.15 11.05
CA ASP A 160 17.65 3.95 10.13
C ASP A 160 17.63 2.53 9.54
N GLU A 161 17.12 1.55 10.29
CA GLU A 161 16.89 0.17 9.81
C GLU A 161 15.79 0.13 8.75
N ASP A 162 14.68 0.86 8.94
CA ASP A 162 13.61 0.94 7.93
C ASP A 162 14.13 1.47 6.58
N LEU A 163 15.00 2.49 6.62
CA LEU A 163 15.61 3.07 5.43
C LEU A 163 16.54 2.08 4.73
N LEU A 164 17.34 1.30 5.47
CA LEU A 164 18.18 0.25 4.89
C LEU A 164 17.33 -0.88 4.28
N VAL A 165 16.26 -1.30 4.95
CA VAL A 165 15.32 -2.30 4.44
C VAL A 165 14.60 -1.80 3.19
N ALA A 166 14.25 -0.51 3.12
CA ALA A 166 13.66 0.08 1.93
C ALA A 166 14.62 0.02 0.74
N ASN A 167 15.89 0.38 0.93
CA ASN A 167 16.90 0.28 -0.12
C ASN A 167 17.14 -1.18 -0.56
N LEU A 168 17.18 -2.13 0.39
CA LEU A 168 17.25 -3.55 0.07
C LEU A 168 16.07 -3.98 -0.80
N LEU A 169 14.84 -3.57 -0.46
CA LEU A 169 13.64 -3.86 -1.23
C LEU A 169 13.74 -3.34 -2.66
N LEU A 170 14.22 -2.11 -2.85
CA LEU A 170 14.43 -1.53 -4.18
C LEU A 170 15.43 -2.35 -5.00
N VAL A 171 16.58 -2.70 -4.42
CA VAL A 171 17.56 -3.57 -5.08
C VAL A 171 16.95 -4.93 -5.47
N LYS A 172 16.14 -5.54 -4.60
CA LYS A 172 15.47 -6.81 -4.91
C LYS A 172 14.45 -6.68 -6.04
N LEU A 173 13.71 -5.58 -6.09
CA LEU A 173 12.77 -5.28 -7.17
C LEU A 173 13.51 -5.05 -8.49
N ASP A 174 14.60 -4.29 -8.48
CA ASP A 174 15.41 -4.04 -9.67
C ASP A 174 16.01 -5.33 -10.20
N MET A 175 16.56 -6.18 -9.33
CA MET A 175 17.03 -7.52 -9.72
C MET A 175 15.92 -8.35 -10.35
N ARG A 176 14.68 -8.23 -9.86
CA ARG A 176 13.54 -8.96 -10.39
C ARG A 176 13.08 -8.44 -11.75
N PHE A 177 13.10 -7.14 -11.99
CA PHE A 177 12.74 -6.54 -13.28
C PHE A 177 13.88 -6.63 -14.31
N ALA A 178 15.12 -6.63 -13.86
CA ALA A 178 16.30 -6.84 -14.69
C ALA A 178 16.48 -8.31 -15.14
N ASP A 179 15.79 -9.28 -14.52
CA ASP A 179 15.87 -10.70 -14.91
C ASP A 179 15.53 -10.85 -16.41
N PRO A 180 16.48 -11.32 -17.25
CA PRO A 180 16.25 -11.45 -18.69
C PRO A 180 15.20 -12.51 -19.05
N VAL A 181 14.90 -13.44 -18.14
CA VAL A 181 13.93 -14.52 -18.35
C VAL A 181 12.55 -14.11 -17.86
N ASN A 182 12.44 -13.58 -16.64
CA ASN A 182 11.15 -13.29 -15.99
C ASN A 182 10.84 -11.80 -15.85
N GLY A 183 11.84 -10.94 -15.85
CA GLY A 183 11.79 -9.50 -15.55
C GLY A 183 11.53 -8.59 -16.74
N LYS A 184 11.78 -9.09 -17.96
CA LYS A 184 11.65 -8.34 -19.23
C LYS A 184 12.69 -7.23 -19.41
N GLY A 185 13.67 -7.12 -18.51
CA GLY A 185 14.88 -6.33 -18.68
C GLY A 185 14.69 -4.82 -18.48
N ILE A 186 13.67 -4.38 -17.73
CA ILE A 186 13.37 -2.96 -17.53
C ILE A 186 13.76 -2.55 -16.10
N CYS A 187 14.98 -2.04 -15.91
CA CYS A 187 15.50 -1.69 -14.59
C CYS A 187 14.80 -0.47 -13.95
N GLU A 188 14.36 0.51 -14.74
CA GLU A 188 13.76 1.77 -14.24
C GLU A 188 12.26 1.66 -13.93
N LEU A 189 11.68 0.47 -14.12
CA LEU A 189 10.26 0.24 -13.88
C LEU A 189 9.91 0.40 -12.40
N SER A 190 10.83 0.10 -11.49
CA SER A 190 10.64 0.27 -10.05
C SER A 190 10.38 1.74 -9.70
N CYS A 191 11.21 2.67 -10.16
CA CYS A 191 11.05 4.10 -9.92
C CYS A 191 9.68 4.59 -10.36
N MET A 192 9.29 4.33 -11.61
CA MET A 192 7.98 4.74 -12.13
C MET A 192 6.81 4.11 -11.34
N LEU A 193 6.95 2.87 -10.87
CA LEU A 193 5.90 2.21 -10.08
C LEU A 193 5.75 2.80 -8.67
N PHE A 194 6.82 3.34 -8.08
CA PHE A 194 6.78 4.04 -6.79
C PHE A 194 6.38 5.51 -6.90
N THR A 195 6.39 6.10 -8.09
CA THR A 195 5.76 7.41 -8.37
C THR A 195 4.23 7.32 -8.45
N GLN A 196 3.68 6.12 -8.66
CA GLN A 196 2.23 5.90 -8.67
C GLN A 196 1.60 6.17 -7.29
N LYS A 197 0.29 6.40 -7.26
CA LYS A 197 -0.44 6.65 -5.99
C LYS A 197 -0.74 5.38 -5.18
N SER A 198 -0.32 4.21 -5.65
CA SER A 198 -0.70 2.92 -5.06
C SER A 198 0.25 1.78 -5.45
N LEU A 199 0.55 0.89 -4.51
CA LEU A 199 1.29 -0.35 -4.76
C LEU A 199 0.49 -1.41 -5.53
N THR A 200 -0.79 -1.17 -5.81
CA THR A 200 -1.59 -2.07 -6.66
C THR A 200 -1.00 -2.20 -8.06
N SER A 201 -0.43 -1.13 -8.61
CA SER A 201 0.21 -1.16 -9.93
C SER A 201 1.45 -2.06 -9.90
N LEU A 202 2.27 -1.95 -8.84
CA LEU A 202 3.41 -2.84 -8.61
C LEU A 202 2.97 -4.31 -8.53
N LEU A 203 1.94 -4.63 -7.76
CA LEU A 203 1.43 -6.01 -7.67
C LEU A 203 0.94 -6.52 -9.04
N ARG A 204 0.24 -5.69 -9.84
CA ARG A 204 -0.23 -6.07 -11.18
C ARG A 204 0.93 -6.37 -12.11
N VAL A 205 2.00 -5.59 -12.06
CA VAL A 205 3.24 -5.85 -12.80
C VAL A 205 3.87 -7.16 -12.38
N LEU A 206 4.02 -7.41 -11.07
CA LEU A 206 4.63 -8.64 -10.54
C LEU A 206 3.82 -9.88 -10.89
N ARG A 207 2.49 -9.81 -10.87
CA ARG A 207 1.62 -10.90 -11.34
C ARG A 207 1.68 -11.12 -12.85
N GLY A 208 2.38 -10.25 -13.59
CA GLY A 208 2.51 -10.32 -15.05
C GLY A 208 1.33 -9.76 -15.84
N TRP A 209 0.37 -9.08 -15.20
CA TRP A 209 -0.85 -8.59 -15.84
C TRP A 209 -0.56 -7.47 -16.83
N LEU A 210 0.23 -6.48 -16.42
CA LEU A 210 0.52 -5.29 -17.23
C LEU A 210 1.46 -5.58 -18.42
N LEU A 211 2.15 -6.72 -18.42
CA LEU A 211 3.28 -6.97 -19.33
C LEU A 211 3.11 -8.24 -20.20
N THR A 212 2.04 -9.04 -20.08
CA THR A 212 1.88 -10.29 -20.86
C THR A 212 1.06 -10.13 -22.14
N ARG A 213 1.35 -11.03 -23.12
CA ARG A 213 0.91 -11.04 -24.53
C ARG A 213 -0.60 -11.23 -24.78
N ARG A 214 -1.45 -11.06 -23.77
CA ARG A 214 -2.91 -10.91 -23.92
C ARG A 214 -3.33 -9.44 -24.16
N GLY A 215 -2.39 -8.58 -24.55
CA GLY A 215 -2.56 -7.63 -25.66
C GLY A 215 -3.65 -6.56 -25.52
N GLN A 216 -3.88 -6.01 -24.33
CA GLN A 216 -4.74 -4.82 -24.15
C GLN A 216 -4.18 -3.75 -23.18
N ASP A 217 -3.04 -3.93 -22.53
CA ASP A 217 -2.62 -3.05 -21.41
C ASP A 217 -1.37 -2.17 -21.69
N TYR A 218 -0.82 -2.17 -22.91
CA TYR A 218 0.21 -1.16 -23.26
C TYR A 218 -0.35 0.26 -23.19
N ASP A 219 -1.65 0.42 -23.47
CA ASP A 219 -2.37 1.69 -23.34
C ASP A 219 -2.41 2.15 -21.88
N GLU A 220 -2.58 1.22 -20.93
CA GLU A 220 -2.55 1.52 -19.51
C GLU A 220 -1.14 1.89 -19.03
N LEU A 221 -0.12 1.14 -19.48
CA LEU A 221 1.28 1.48 -19.19
C LEU A 221 1.68 2.84 -19.79
N ARG A 222 1.25 3.13 -21.03
CA ARG A 222 1.43 4.43 -21.70
C ARG A 222 0.74 5.54 -20.92
N ALA A 223 -0.51 5.31 -20.49
CA ALA A 223 -1.25 6.28 -19.70
C ALA A 223 -0.63 6.50 -18.30
N MET A 224 -0.01 5.47 -17.71
CA MET A 224 0.78 5.61 -16.49
C MET A 224 2.03 6.45 -16.74
N LEU A 225 2.78 6.19 -17.82
CA LEU A 225 3.98 6.95 -18.19
C LEU A 225 3.66 8.42 -18.41
N LYS A 226 2.63 8.75 -19.21
CA LYS A 226 2.21 10.14 -19.48
C LYS A 226 1.80 10.89 -18.21
N ARG A 227 1.16 10.22 -17.24
CA ARG A 227 0.82 10.85 -15.95
C ARG A 227 2.02 11.00 -15.02
N THR A 228 3.06 10.19 -15.23
CA THR A 228 4.28 10.19 -14.42
C THR A 228 5.22 11.27 -14.90
N TYR A 229 5.59 11.24 -16.17
CA TYR A 229 6.62 12.10 -16.75
C TYR A 229 5.99 13.15 -17.67
N PHE A 230 6.61 14.33 -17.76
CA PHE A 230 6.24 15.31 -18.77
C PHE A 230 6.74 14.88 -20.15
N ASP A 231 6.17 15.47 -21.21
CA ASP A 231 6.54 15.16 -22.59
C ASP A 231 8.04 15.36 -22.85
N ASP A 232 8.57 16.47 -22.33
CA ASP A 232 9.99 16.84 -22.45
C ASP A 232 10.95 15.83 -21.77
N ASP A 233 10.45 15.05 -20.79
CA ASP A 233 11.23 14.04 -20.06
C ASP A 233 11.18 12.67 -20.74
N LEU A 234 10.26 12.47 -21.68
CA LEU A 234 10.13 11.23 -22.43
C LEU A 234 10.89 11.34 -23.75
N GLU A 235 11.87 10.46 -23.99
CA GLU A 235 12.52 10.34 -25.29
C GLU A 235 11.58 9.68 -26.33
N LEU A 236 10.48 10.37 -26.69
CA LEU A 236 9.45 9.87 -27.60
C LEU A 236 9.98 9.58 -29.01
N ASP A 237 11.06 10.26 -29.42
CA ASP A 237 11.75 10.02 -30.69
C ASP A 237 12.16 8.56 -30.89
N ASN A 238 12.46 7.85 -29.80
CA ASN A 238 12.86 6.45 -29.79
C ASN A 238 11.67 5.48 -29.62
N ALA A 239 10.46 5.99 -29.40
CA ALA A 239 9.26 5.21 -29.10
C ALA A 239 8.00 5.76 -29.82
N PRO A 240 7.91 5.66 -31.16
CA PRO A 240 6.78 6.22 -31.94
C PRO A 240 5.40 5.69 -31.53
N TRP A 241 5.34 4.48 -30.96
CA TRP A 241 4.12 3.88 -30.42
C TRP A 241 3.55 4.65 -29.20
N MET A 242 4.31 5.57 -28.62
CA MET A 242 3.89 6.49 -27.56
C MET A 242 3.27 7.80 -28.08
N ASP A 243 3.35 8.05 -29.39
CA ASP A 243 2.96 9.32 -30.04
C ASP A 243 1.81 9.15 -31.07
N ASP A 244 1.12 8.01 -31.08
CA ASP A 244 -0.09 7.85 -31.91
C ASP A 244 -1.21 8.77 -31.39
N GLU A 245 -1.29 10.01 -31.89
CA GLU A 245 -2.34 11.01 -31.65
C GLU A 245 -3.71 10.59 -32.24
N GLU A 246 -3.74 9.63 -33.18
CA GLU A 246 -4.93 9.25 -33.94
C GLU A 246 -5.85 8.24 -33.24
N ASP A 247 -5.48 7.69 -32.07
CA ASP A 247 -6.35 6.77 -31.32
C ASP A 247 -7.04 7.48 -30.14
N PRO A 248 -8.35 7.78 -30.23
CA PRO A 248 -9.10 8.42 -29.16
C PRO A 248 -9.22 7.60 -27.86
N ARG A 249 -8.76 6.34 -27.85
CA ARG A 249 -8.61 5.53 -26.62
C ARG A 249 -7.33 5.87 -25.84
N ASN A 250 -6.41 6.62 -26.44
CA ASN A 250 -5.07 6.93 -25.93
C ASN A 250 -4.95 8.37 -25.39
N GLU A 251 -6.06 9.10 -25.31
CA GLU A 251 -6.10 10.49 -24.84
C GLU A 251 -6.08 10.55 -23.30
N VAL A 252 -4.87 10.51 -22.72
CA VAL A 252 -4.65 11.18 -21.44
C VAL A 252 -4.71 12.67 -21.71
N ARG A 253 -5.66 13.38 -21.09
CA ARG A 253 -5.81 14.81 -21.27
C ARG A 253 -4.49 15.52 -20.93
N GLU A 254 -4.07 16.53 -21.69
CA GLU A 254 -2.83 17.27 -21.43
C GLU A 254 -2.73 17.77 -19.98
N GLU A 255 -3.86 18.12 -19.35
CA GLU A 255 -3.87 18.57 -17.96
C GLU A 255 -3.60 17.45 -16.94
N GLU A 256 -3.45 16.19 -17.36
CA GLU A 256 -3.07 15.05 -16.53
C GLU A 256 -1.58 14.67 -16.67
N TRP A 257 -0.85 15.30 -17.59
CA TRP A 257 0.53 14.92 -17.90
C TRP A 257 1.49 15.39 -16.82
N GLY A 258 2.41 14.51 -16.41
CA GLY A 258 3.37 14.79 -15.34
C GLY A 258 2.78 15.09 -13.96
N ASN A 259 1.44 15.10 -13.80
CA ASN A 259 0.77 15.49 -12.55
C ASN A 259 1.15 14.61 -11.34
N LEU A 260 1.75 13.44 -11.52
CA LEU A 260 2.23 12.65 -10.38
C LEU A 260 3.39 13.33 -9.64
N HIS A 261 4.14 14.20 -10.32
CA HIS A 261 5.16 15.09 -9.76
C HIS A 261 4.62 16.45 -9.32
N SER A 262 3.31 16.65 -9.25
CA SER A 262 2.72 17.91 -8.80
C SER A 262 2.02 17.74 -7.47
N GLU A 263 2.14 18.72 -6.56
CA GLU A 263 1.42 18.73 -5.29
C GLU A 263 -0.08 18.61 -5.51
N GLY A 264 -0.76 17.83 -4.66
CA GLY A 264 -2.19 17.52 -4.81
C GLY A 264 -2.52 16.62 -6.02
N TRP A 265 -1.52 16.29 -6.84
CA TRP A 265 -1.66 15.69 -8.16
C TRP A 265 -2.57 16.49 -9.09
N SER A 266 -2.41 17.81 -9.06
CA SER A 266 -3.12 18.74 -9.92
C SER A 266 -2.13 19.45 -10.85
N TRP A 267 -2.63 19.88 -12.01
CA TRP A 267 -1.85 20.57 -13.05
C TRP A 267 -1.28 21.92 -12.59
N ASP A 268 -1.89 22.53 -11.57
CA ASP A 268 -1.50 23.81 -10.97
C ASP A 268 -0.69 23.64 -9.68
N GLY A 269 -0.37 22.39 -9.31
CA GLY A 269 0.44 22.08 -8.14
C GLY A 269 1.91 22.39 -8.37
N GLU A 270 2.60 22.87 -7.33
CA GLU A 270 4.06 22.98 -7.32
C GLU A 270 4.71 21.60 -7.53
N PHE A 271 5.95 21.59 -8.04
CA PHE A 271 6.69 20.34 -8.18
C PHE A 271 6.84 19.63 -6.83
N MET A 272 6.73 18.31 -6.84
CA MET A 272 6.82 17.42 -5.70
C MET A 272 7.75 16.27 -6.05
N ALA A 273 8.85 16.16 -5.32
CA ALA A 273 9.80 15.07 -5.48
C ALA A 273 9.19 13.68 -5.26
N ASP A 274 9.78 12.68 -5.94
CA ASP A 274 9.35 11.30 -5.84
C ASP A 274 9.60 10.71 -4.46
N ALA A 275 8.75 9.75 -4.07
CA ALA A 275 8.89 9.05 -2.80
C ALA A 275 10.25 8.37 -2.64
N LEU A 276 10.83 7.86 -3.74
CA LEU A 276 12.16 7.24 -3.72
C LEU A 276 13.29 8.26 -3.67
N GLU A 277 13.16 9.38 -4.36
CA GLU A 277 14.15 10.47 -4.33
C GLU A 277 14.29 11.00 -2.90
N LEU A 278 13.17 11.35 -2.27
CA LEU A 278 13.13 11.80 -0.89
C LEU A 278 13.70 10.75 0.09
N LEU A 279 13.47 9.46 -0.18
CA LEU A 279 14.03 8.38 0.62
C LEU A 279 15.56 8.33 0.51
N VAL A 280 16.11 8.49 -0.70
CA VAL A 280 17.56 8.53 -0.94
C VAL A 280 18.18 9.76 -0.28
N GLU A 281 17.55 10.93 -0.42
CA GLU A 281 17.97 12.16 0.25
C GLU A 281 18.02 11.99 1.76
N GLU A 282 17.00 11.36 2.36
CA GLU A 282 16.97 11.12 3.80
C GLU A 282 18.08 10.14 4.23
N CYS A 283 18.39 9.12 3.42
CA CYS A 283 19.52 8.23 3.68
C CYS A 283 20.87 8.97 3.66
N VAL A 284 21.03 9.96 2.78
CA VAL A 284 22.22 10.81 2.69
C VAL A 284 22.29 11.76 3.88
N SER A 285 21.18 12.43 4.21
CA SER A 285 21.04 13.32 5.36
C SER A 285 21.43 12.63 6.67
N ARG A 286 21.02 11.37 6.84
CA ARG A 286 21.36 10.53 8.00
C ARG A 286 22.72 9.84 7.93
N GLN A 287 23.48 10.04 6.85
CA GLN A 287 24.81 9.46 6.65
C GLN A 287 24.83 7.92 6.76
N LEU A 288 23.78 7.25 6.25
CA LEU A 288 23.67 5.79 6.33
C LEU A 288 24.67 5.07 5.42
N HIS A 289 25.26 5.77 4.45
CA HIS A 289 26.23 5.24 3.49
C HIS A 289 25.75 3.95 2.81
N VAL A 290 24.49 3.97 2.33
CA VAL A 290 23.77 2.83 1.74
C VAL A 290 24.59 2.07 0.68
N HIS A 291 25.38 2.79 -0.13
CA HIS A 291 26.26 2.22 -1.15
C HIS A 291 27.21 1.12 -0.61
N ARG A 292 27.59 1.16 0.68
CA ARG A 292 28.46 0.16 1.30
C ARG A 292 27.79 -1.20 1.46
N TYR A 293 26.46 -1.22 1.53
CA TYR A 293 25.66 -2.42 1.74
C TYR A 293 25.13 -3.01 0.43
N LEU A 294 25.46 -2.44 -0.74
CA LEU A 294 24.90 -2.87 -2.01
C LEU A 294 25.13 -4.36 -2.29
N LEU A 295 26.35 -4.85 -2.03
CA LEU A 295 26.66 -6.27 -2.19
C LEU A 295 25.86 -7.14 -1.21
N ASP A 296 25.71 -6.68 0.03
CA ASP A 296 24.93 -7.37 1.06
C ASP A 296 23.46 -7.44 0.65
N PHE A 297 22.89 -6.37 0.10
CA PHE A 297 21.51 -6.35 -0.40
C PHE A 297 21.31 -7.33 -1.56
N VAL A 298 22.25 -7.41 -2.50
CA VAL A 298 22.21 -8.37 -3.61
C VAL A 298 22.25 -9.81 -3.09
N LEU A 299 23.16 -10.11 -2.17
CA LEU A 299 23.36 -11.46 -1.62
C LEU A 299 22.31 -11.86 -0.57
N TYR A 300 21.58 -10.89 0.00
CA TYR A 300 20.62 -11.13 1.08
C TYR A 300 19.61 -12.22 0.69
N GLY A 301 19.56 -13.27 1.52
CA GLY A 301 18.64 -14.39 1.32
C GLY A 301 18.91 -15.28 0.10
N ALA A 302 20.00 -15.03 -0.64
CA ALA A 302 20.54 -15.94 -1.66
C ALA A 302 21.53 -16.92 -1.03
N VAL A 303 22.40 -16.43 -0.13
CA VAL A 303 23.43 -17.21 0.56
C VAL A 303 23.14 -17.22 2.07
N ASP A 304 23.28 -18.39 2.69
CA ASP A 304 23.26 -18.53 4.14
C ASP A 304 24.61 -18.07 4.71
N GLU A 305 24.58 -17.02 5.54
CA GLU A 305 25.77 -16.42 6.15
C GLU A 305 26.56 -17.39 7.03
N GLY A 306 25.88 -18.39 7.63
CA GLY A 306 26.53 -19.36 8.53
C GLY A 306 27.24 -20.48 7.79
N THR A 307 26.74 -20.88 6.62
CA THR A 307 27.24 -22.04 5.86
C THR A 307 27.97 -21.64 4.58
N GLY A 308 27.74 -20.42 4.06
CA GLY A 308 28.23 -19.98 2.76
C GLY A 308 27.54 -20.67 1.57
N GLU A 309 26.51 -21.49 1.84
CA GLU A 309 25.78 -22.21 0.81
C GLU A 309 24.55 -21.42 0.34
N ASN A 310 24.11 -21.69 -0.89
CA ASN A 310 22.90 -21.07 -1.42
C ASN A 310 21.67 -21.60 -0.70
N TYR A 311 20.76 -20.70 -0.32
CA TYR A 311 19.46 -21.12 0.19
C TYR A 311 18.69 -21.92 -0.88
N PRO A 312 18.00 -22.99 -0.49
CA PRO A 312 17.18 -23.75 -1.43
C PRO A 312 16.05 -22.87 -1.97
N ARG A 313 15.86 -22.87 -3.29
CA ARG A 313 14.71 -22.21 -3.92
C ARG A 313 13.42 -22.83 -3.38
N VAL A 314 12.44 -21.99 -3.06
CA VAL A 314 11.11 -22.44 -2.63
C VAL A 314 10.47 -23.15 -3.82
N ARG A 315 10.40 -24.48 -3.79
CA ARG A 315 9.70 -25.26 -4.81
C ARG A 315 8.21 -25.21 -4.50
N TRP A 316 7.47 -24.39 -5.25
CA TRP A 316 6.02 -24.47 -5.26
C TRP A 316 5.61 -25.80 -5.89
N ARG A 317 4.97 -26.69 -5.12
CA ARG A 317 4.25 -27.83 -5.71
C ARG A 317 2.92 -27.26 -6.19
N GLY A 318 2.81 -27.09 -7.51
CA GLY A 318 1.59 -26.66 -8.19
C GLY A 318 0.38 -27.53 -7.85
#